data_AF-A0AAW0IAH7-F1
#
_entry.id   AF-A0AAW0IAH7-F1
#
_cell.length_a   1.000
_cell.length_b   1.000
_cell.length_c   1.000
_cell.angle_alpha   90.00
_cell.angle_beta   90.00
_cell.angle_gamma   90.00
#
_symmetry.space_group_name_H-M   'P 1'
#
loop_
_entity.id
_entity.type
_entity.pdbx_description
1 polymer ?
#
loop_
_entity_poly.entity_id
_entity_poly.type
_entity_poly.pdbx_seq_one_letter_code
_entity_poly.pdbx_strand_id
1 'polypeptide(L)'
;MEQHCGLITGNKEPVPLKSISVTLSINDFVASVSATLNYENEEKVPLEAFFVFPMDEDSAVYSFEASVDGKKIVAELQEKMQAHSIYEDALSQGHQAYLLEEDDYSSDVFSCNVGNLQPGAKVAVTLRYVQELPLETDGALRYVLPAILNPRYQLSEQSANSCLNIKTPIVPLEDLPYILNMVATITSQHVIERVQSNCCLSPIQYLADDKTSAQVSLTEGHKFDRDVELLIYYNEVHSPSVAVEMGMQDMKPDSLMGAPSAMVSFYPDIPEVEASKACGEFVFLMDRSGSMGMHMNSQMDSQLRIEAAKETLLLLLKSLPMGCYFNIYGFGSFYQKFFPESVKYTQETMEEAMKRVKDLEADLGGTEILRPLCDIYKAPSILGHPLQLFVFTDGEVSDTFSVIKEVKLNSKRHRYGEYGFYCSAWTLSSIT
;
A
#
# COMPACT_ATOMS: atom_id res chain seq x y z
N MET A 1 -18.29 -1.54 8.58
CA MET A 1 -18.56 -3.00 8.54
C MET A 1 -17.23 -3.70 8.54
N GLU A 2 -17.09 -4.85 9.21
CA GLU A 2 -15.80 -5.54 9.26
C GLU A 2 -15.43 -6.12 7.89
N GLN A 3 -14.18 -5.99 7.45
CA GLN A 3 -13.70 -6.45 6.15
C GLN A 3 -12.47 -7.32 6.39
N HIS A 4 -12.55 -8.60 6.10
CA HIS A 4 -11.48 -9.56 6.41
C HIS A 4 -10.73 -9.85 5.10
N CYS A 5 -9.39 -9.78 5.10
CA CYS A 5 -8.56 -10.13 3.95
C CYS A 5 -8.27 -11.65 3.91
N GLY A 6 -7.99 -12.15 2.71
CA GLY A 6 -7.85 -13.56 2.40
C GLY A 6 -9.20 -14.27 2.23
N LEU A 7 -9.21 -15.58 2.47
CA LEU A 7 -10.41 -16.41 2.31
C LEU A 7 -11.30 -16.32 3.55
N ILE A 8 -12.55 -15.89 3.38
CA ILE A 8 -13.51 -15.59 4.45
C ILE A 8 -14.85 -16.25 4.16
N THR A 9 -15.62 -16.59 5.18
CA THR A 9 -16.94 -17.20 5.02
C THR A 9 -18.01 -16.16 4.65
N GLY A 10 -19.22 -16.59 4.27
CA GLY A 10 -20.37 -15.69 4.10
C GLY A 10 -20.74 -14.89 5.35
N ASN A 11 -20.37 -15.38 6.54
CA ASN A 11 -20.49 -14.67 7.82
C ASN A 11 -19.27 -13.79 8.15
N LYS A 12 -18.34 -13.63 7.19
CA LYS A 12 -17.08 -12.88 7.30
C LYS A 12 -16.08 -13.45 8.31
N GLU A 13 -16.14 -14.75 8.60
CA GLU A 13 -15.16 -15.40 9.46
C GLU A 13 -13.97 -15.90 8.62
N PRO A 14 -12.71 -15.78 9.08
CA PRO A 14 -11.55 -16.20 8.29
C PRO A 14 -11.46 -17.73 8.18
N VAL A 15 -11.17 -18.22 6.98
CA VAL A 15 -10.84 -19.62 6.73
C VAL A 15 -9.34 -19.83 6.99
N PRO A 16 -8.92 -20.90 7.72
CA PRO A 16 -7.51 -21.11 8.06
C PRO A 16 -6.58 -21.21 6.85
N LEU A 17 -5.63 -20.29 6.75
CA LEU A 17 -4.51 -20.34 5.81
C LEU A 17 -3.47 -21.38 6.27
N LYS A 18 -2.99 -22.20 5.33
CA LYS A 18 -2.05 -23.30 5.57
C LYS A 18 -0.65 -23.04 5.04
N SER A 19 -0.53 -22.36 3.90
CA SER A 19 0.77 -21.97 3.35
C SER A 19 0.61 -20.89 2.29
N ILE A 20 1.69 -20.15 2.06
CA ILE A 20 1.80 -19.15 1.00
C ILE A 20 3.02 -19.49 0.16
N SER A 21 2.87 -19.43 -1.16
CA SER A 21 3.98 -19.61 -2.11
C SER A 21 3.96 -18.47 -3.10
N VAL A 22 5.06 -17.71 -3.16
CA VAL A 22 5.21 -16.56 -4.04
C VAL A 22 6.36 -16.82 -5.01
N THR A 23 6.08 -16.68 -6.29
CA THR A 23 7.10 -16.61 -7.34
C THR A 23 7.15 -15.20 -7.87
N LEU A 24 8.32 -14.59 -7.80
CA LEU A 24 8.59 -13.23 -8.22
C LEU A 24 9.56 -13.27 -9.41
N SER A 25 9.19 -12.67 -10.53
CA SER A 25 10.06 -12.43 -11.68
C SER A 25 10.26 -10.93 -11.82
N ILE A 26 11.48 -10.45 -11.63
CA ILE A 26 11.83 -9.05 -11.81
C ILE A 26 12.61 -8.93 -13.11
N ASN A 27 12.12 -8.10 -14.01
CA ASN A 27 12.69 -7.82 -15.31
C ASN A 27 12.95 -6.32 -15.39
N ASP A 28 14.20 -5.93 -15.21
CA ASP A 28 14.62 -4.53 -15.02
C ASP A 28 13.76 -3.85 -13.93
N PHE A 29 12.90 -2.91 -14.31
CA PHE A 29 12.09 -2.09 -13.39
C PHE A 29 10.68 -2.66 -13.15
N VAL A 30 10.37 -3.87 -13.64
CA VAL A 30 9.01 -4.43 -13.56
C VAL A 30 9.04 -5.76 -12.81
N ALA A 31 8.15 -5.91 -11.83
CA ALA A 31 7.90 -7.17 -11.14
C ALA A 31 6.64 -7.84 -11.66
N SER A 32 6.75 -9.11 -12.01
CA SER A 32 5.63 -10.03 -12.20
C SER A 32 5.56 -10.97 -11.00
N VAL A 33 4.41 -11.00 -10.34
CA VAL A 33 4.19 -11.74 -9.10
C VAL A 33 3.15 -12.82 -9.34
N SER A 34 3.42 -14.03 -8.86
CA SER A 34 2.46 -15.13 -8.77
C SER A 34 2.39 -15.60 -7.33
N ALA A 35 1.31 -15.25 -6.63
CA ALA A 35 1.08 -15.62 -5.25
C ALA A 35 0.00 -16.70 -5.16
N THR A 36 0.34 -17.85 -4.57
CA THR A 36 -0.58 -18.95 -4.30
C THR A 36 -0.78 -19.12 -2.79
N LEU A 37 -2.04 -19.00 -2.36
CA LEU A 37 -2.47 -19.13 -0.97
C LEU A 37 -3.29 -20.42 -0.82
N ASN A 38 -2.88 -21.28 0.10
CA ASN A 38 -3.53 -22.57 0.34
C ASN A 38 -4.36 -22.53 1.62
N TYR A 39 -5.64 -22.87 1.52
CA TYR A 39 -6.60 -22.89 2.63
C TYR A 39 -7.23 -24.28 2.78
N GLU A 40 -7.81 -24.54 3.96
CA GLU A 40 -8.54 -25.77 4.24
C GLU A 40 -9.78 -25.45 5.08
N ASN A 41 -10.93 -26.00 4.70
CA ASN A 41 -12.13 -25.95 5.53
C ASN A 41 -12.00 -26.98 6.67
N GLU A 42 -11.63 -26.53 7.86
CA GLU A 42 -11.55 -27.39 9.06
C GLU A 42 -12.89 -27.59 9.78
N GLU A 43 -13.94 -26.88 9.34
CA GLU A 43 -15.27 -26.99 9.94
C GLU A 43 -15.97 -28.28 9.53
N LYS A 44 -16.91 -28.71 10.37
CA LYS A 44 -17.75 -29.89 10.10
C LYS A 44 -18.93 -29.60 9.18
N VAL A 45 -19.07 -28.36 8.71
CA VAL A 45 -20.16 -27.88 7.86
C VAL A 45 -19.60 -27.26 6.57
N PRO A 46 -20.37 -27.31 5.46
CA PRO A 46 -20.00 -26.60 4.24
C PRO A 46 -19.95 -25.09 4.48
N LEU A 47 -18.95 -24.42 3.89
CA LEU A 47 -18.73 -22.97 4.03
C LEU A 47 -18.79 -22.30 2.67
N GLU A 48 -19.68 -21.32 2.49
CA GLU A 48 -19.56 -20.38 1.38
C GLU A 48 -18.37 -19.45 1.64
N ALA A 49 -17.45 -19.33 0.69
CA ALA A 49 -16.20 -18.61 0.85
C ALA A 49 -15.97 -17.53 -0.22
N PHE A 50 -15.42 -16.40 0.23
CA PHE A 50 -15.00 -15.25 -0.58
C PHE A 50 -13.52 -14.99 -0.35
N PHE A 51 -12.78 -14.67 -1.39
CA PHE A 51 -11.39 -14.26 -1.30
C PHE A 51 -11.28 -12.75 -1.50
N VAL A 52 -10.79 -12.05 -0.48
CA VAL A 52 -10.63 -10.59 -0.50
C VAL A 52 -9.15 -10.26 -0.45
N PHE A 53 -8.65 -9.39 -1.33
CA PHE A 53 -7.26 -8.96 -1.31
C PHE A 53 -7.15 -7.51 -1.75
N PRO A 54 -6.32 -6.69 -1.09
CA PRO A 54 -5.99 -5.38 -1.59
C PRO A 54 -4.83 -5.45 -2.59
N MET A 55 -4.76 -4.44 -3.45
CA MET A 55 -3.79 -4.29 -4.52
C MET A 55 -3.42 -2.80 -4.62
N ASP A 56 -2.13 -2.52 -4.75
CA ASP A 56 -1.65 -1.15 -4.92
C ASP A 56 -2.16 -0.54 -6.23
N GLU A 57 -2.41 0.77 -6.26
CA GLU A 57 -2.92 1.48 -7.47
C GLU A 57 -1.99 1.32 -8.68
N ASP A 58 -0.68 1.11 -8.44
CA ASP A 58 0.34 0.93 -9.47
C ASP A 58 0.50 -0.53 -9.92
N SER A 59 -0.34 -1.43 -9.41
CA SER A 59 -0.35 -2.86 -9.75
C SER A 59 -1.54 -3.23 -10.65
N ALA A 60 -1.29 -4.13 -11.61
CA ALA A 60 -2.32 -4.65 -12.50
C ALA A 60 -2.50 -6.16 -12.36
N VAL A 61 -3.65 -6.61 -11.88
CA VAL A 61 -4.04 -8.03 -11.84
C VAL A 61 -4.41 -8.49 -13.24
N TYR A 62 -3.76 -9.55 -13.72
CA TYR A 62 -4.02 -10.12 -15.05
C TYR A 62 -4.48 -11.58 -15.03
N SER A 63 -4.39 -12.25 -13.88
CA SER A 63 -4.84 -13.64 -13.74
C SER A 63 -5.28 -13.93 -12.32
N PHE A 64 -6.44 -14.55 -12.19
CA PHE A 64 -6.93 -15.11 -10.94
C PHE A 64 -7.42 -16.54 -11.17
N GLU A 65 -6.99 -17.47 -10.32
CA GLU A 65 -7.34 -18.88 -10.40
C GLU A 65 -7.67 -19.42 -9.01
N ALA A 66 -8.77 -20.15 -8.86
CA ALA A 66 -9.09 -20.86 -7.63
C ALA A 66 -9.24 -22.36 -7.92
N SER A 67 -8.49 -23.19 -7.22
CA SER A 67 -8.58 -24.65 -7.33
C SER A 67 -9.23 -25.23 -6.08
N VAL A 68 -10.41 -25.84 -6.23
CA VAL A 68 -11.21 -26.42 -5.14
C VAL A 68 -11.50 -27.88 -5.48
N ASP A 69 -11.08 -28.82 -4.63
CA ASP A 69 -11.33 -30.26 -4.79
C ASP A 69 -11.01 -30.82 -6.21
N GLY A 70 -9.92 -30.34 -6.80
CA GLY A 70 -9.47 -30.74 -8.14
C GLY A 70 -10.18 -30.06 -9.31
N LYS A 71 -11.17 -29.20 -9.06
CA LYS A 71 -11.76 -28.31 -10.07
C LYS A 71 -11.00 -26.99 -10.08
N LYS A 72 -10.62 -26.53 -11.26
CA LYS A 72 -9.96 -25.24 -11.46
C LYS A 72 -10.95 -24.22 -12.01
N ILE A 73 -11.16 -23.15 -11.26
CA ILE A 73 -11.90 -21.95 -11.65
C ILE A 73 -10.85 -20.96 -12.14
N VAL A 74 -11.02 -20.44 -13.36
CA VAL A 74 -10.14 -19.43 -13.95
C VAL A 74 -11.00 -18.21 -14.25
N ALA A 75 -10.61 -17.06 -13.72
CA ALA A 75 -11.29 -15.81 -14.01
C ALA A 75 -11.03 -15.41 -15.46
N GLU A 76 -12.10 -15.05 -16.18
CA GLU A 76 -12.02 -14.47 -17.51
C GLU A 76 -12.28 -12.97 -17.40
N LEU A 77 -11.33 -12.17 -17.87
CA LEU A 77 -11.47 -10.71 -17.84
C LEU A 77 -12.56 -10.27 -18.81
N GLN A 78 -13.55 -9.54 -18.32
CA GLN A 78 -14.67 -9.01 -19.09
C GLN A 78 -14.88 -7.53 -18.75
N GLU A 79 -15.57 -6.81 -19.62
CA GLU A 79 -16.01 -5.43 -19.31
C GLU A 79 -16.99 -5.46 -18.12
N LYS A 80 -16.92 -4.46 -17.23
CA LYS A 80 -17.59 -4.48 -15.92
C LYS A 80 -19.11 -4.73 -16.03
N MET A 81 -19.81 -4.00 -16.89
CA MET A 81 -21.26 -4.15 -17.08
C MET A 81 -21.60 -5.51 -17.70
N GLN A 82 -20.79 -5.98 -18.65
CA GLN A 82 -20.97 -7.28 -19.27
C GLN A 82 -20.77 -8.43 -18.27
N ALA A 83 -19.75 -8.36 -17.42
CA ALA A 83 -19.47 -9.35 -16.39
C ALA A 83 -20.64 -9.51 -15.41
N HIS A 84 -21.23 -8.39 -14.98
CA HIS A 84 -22.41 -8.37 -14.11
C HIS A 84 -23.63 -9.04 -14.76
N SER A 85 -23.92 -8.69 -16.02
CA SER A 85 -25.05 -9.29 -16.74
C SER A 85 -24.91 -10.81 -16.87
N ILE A 86 -23.71 -11.30 -17.22
CA ILE A 86 -23.43 -12.73 -17.34
C ILE A 86 -23.60 -13.44 -15.98
N TYR A 87 -23.13 -12.81 -14.90
CA TYR A 87 -23.25 -13.34 -13.55
C TYR A 87 -24.72 -13.45 -13.10
N GLU A 88 -25.51 -12.39 -13.25
CA GLU A 88 -26.93 -12.39 -12.89
C GLU A 88 -27.75 -13.40 -13.73
N ASP A 89 -27.48 -13.47 -15.04
CA ASP A 89 -28.12 -14.44 -15.92
C ASP A 89 -27.81 -15.88 -15.49
N ALA A 90 -26.56 -16.17 -15.14
CA ALA A 90 -26.14 -17.49 -14.70
C ALA A 90 -26.82 -17.90 -13.37
N LEU A 91 -26.93 -16.97 -12.41
CA LEU A 91 -27.66 -17.20 -11.16
C LEU A 91 -29.16 -17.44 -11.41
N SER A 92 -29.79 -16.64 -12.29
CA SER A 92 -31.20 -16.78 -12.64
C SER A 92 -31.55 -18.15 -13.24
N GLN A 93 -30.57 -18.77 -13.91
CA GLN A 93 -30.67 -20.09 -14.53
C GLN A 93 -30.28 -21.23 -13.57
N GLY A 94 -29.90 -20.92 -12.32
CA GLY A 94 -29.50 -21.91 -11.31
C GLY A 94 -28.09 -22.46 -11.49
N HIS A 95 -27.23 -21.81 -12.29
CA HIS A 95 -25.82 -22.16 -12.40
C HIS A 95 -25.02 -21.60 -11.22
N GLN A 96 -23.91 -22.25 -10.90
CA GLN A 96 -22.93 -21.72 -9.95
C GLN A 96 -22.04 -20.73 -10.70
N ALA A 97 -22.16 -19.44 -10.37
CA ALA A 97 -21.41 -18.34 -10.98
C ALA A 97 -20.48 -17.68 -9.96
N TYR A 98 -19.35 -17.15 -10.45
CA TYR A 98 -18.34 -16.47 -9.64
C TYR A 98 -18.01 -15.14 -10.28
N LEU A 99 -17.94 -14.09 -9.47
CA LEU A 99 -17.56 -12.75 -9.89
C LEU A 99 -16.36 -12.30 -9.07
N LEU A 100 -15.39 -11.70 -9.75
CA LEU A 100 -14.27 -10.97 -9.15
C LEU A 100 -14.52 -9.49 -9.47
N GLU A 101 -14.60 -8.64 -8.46
CA GLU A 101 -14.83 -7.21 -8.64
C GLU A 101 -14.02 -6.36 -7.65
N GLU A 102 -13.77 -5.13 -8.07
CA GLU A 102 -13.29 -4.03 -7.24
C GLU A 102 -14.42 -3.59 -6.29
N ASP A 103 -14.10 -3.36 -5.02
CA ASP A 103 -15.06 -2.91 -4.01
C ASP A 103 -15.61 -1.52 -4.36
N ASP A 104 -16.91 -1.33 -4.19
CA ASP A 104 -17.59 -0.07 -4.54
C ASP A 104 -17.14 1.15 -3.72
N TYR A 105 -16.47 0.93 -2.57
CA TYR A 105 -16.05 1.99 -1.64
C TYR A 105 -14.53 2.13 -1.52
N SER A 106 -13.75 1.17 -2.04
CA SER A 106 -12.28 1.15 -1.97
C SER A 106 -11.70 0.60 -3.26
N SER A 107 -11.09 1.47 -4.08
CA SER A 107 -10.58 1.09 -5.41
C SER A 107 -9.36 0.16 -5.39
N ASP A 108 -8.78 -0.03 -4.23
CA ASP A 108 -7.64 -0.89 -3.96
C ASP A 108 -8.04 -2.28 -3.47
N VAL A 109 -9.32 -2.58 -3.21
CA VAL A 109 -9.77 -3.88 -2.66
C VAL A 109 -10.52 -4.69 -3.71
N PHE A 110 -10.12 -5.95 -3.90
CA PHE A 110 -10.77 -6.90 -4.79
C PHE A 110 -11.42 -8.04 -4.01
N SER A 111 -12.60 -8.48 -4.43
CA SER A 111 -13.33 -9.62 -3.83
C SER A 111 -13.75 -10.63 -4.88
N CYS A 112 -13.55 -11.92 -4.59
CA CYS A 112 -13.95 -13.03 -5.45
C CYS A 112 -14.75 -14.09 -4.70
N ASN A 113 -15.91 -14.49 -5.21
CA ASN A 113 -16.61 -15.67 -4.69
C ASN A 113 -15.85 -16.96 -5.10
N VAL A 114 -15.45 -17.78 -4.13
CA VAL A 114 -14.76 -19.07 -4.35
C VAL A 114 -15.73 -20.26 -4.25
N GLY A 115 -16.96 -20.01 -3.79
CA GLY A 115 -18.05 -20.98 -3.73
C GLY A 115 -18.16 -21.73 -2.41
N ASN A 116 -18.93 -22.82 -2.44
CA ASN A 116 -19.20 -23.64 -1.26
C ASN A 116 -18.13 -24.73 -1.06
N LEU A 117 -17.33 -24.58 0.00
CA LEU A 117 -16.27 -25.48 0.42
C LEU A 117 -16.82 -26.57 1.34
N GLN A 118 -16.71 -27.83 0.94
CA GLN A 118 -17.13 -28.95 1.79
C GLN A 118 -16.21 -29.10 3.01
N PRO A 119 -16.66 -29.76 4.10
CA PRO A 119 -15.79 -30.11 5.22
C PRO A 119 -14.53 -30.86 4.77
N GLY A 120 -13.35 -30.37 5.15
CA GLY A 120 -12.04 -30.91 4.76
C GLY A 120 -11.60 -30.57 3.33
N ALA A 121 -12.37 -29.76 2.59
CA ALA A 121 -11.99 -29.32 1.25
C ALA A 121 -10.75 -28.43 1.30
N LYS A 122 -9.85 -28.63 0.33
CA LYS A 122 -8.62 -27.83 0.18
C LYS A 122 -8.77 -26.88 -1.00
N VAL A 123 -8.34 -25.65 -0.78
CA VAL A 123 -8.45 -24.57 -1.75
C VAL A 123 -7.07 -23.98 -2.01
N ALA A 124 -6.71 -23.81 -3.27
CA ALA A 124 -5.54 -23.05 -3.68
C ALA A 124 -5.99 -21.85 -4.52
N VAL A 125 -5.82 -20.64 -3.99
CA VAL A 125 -6.10 -19.39 -4.70
C VAL A 125 -4.78 -18.86 -5.25
N THR A 126 -4.71 -18.62 -6.55
CA THR A 126 -3.53 -18.07 -7.23
C THR A 126 -3.87 -16.74 -7.88
N LEU A 127 -3.17 -15.71 -7.45
CA LEU A 127 -3.24 -14.35 -7.97
C LEU A 127 -1.97 -14.04 -8.74
N ARG A 128 -2.09 -13.49 -9.95
CA ARG A 128 -0.96 -12.95 -10.69
C ARG A 128 -1.19 -11.49 -11.08
N TYR A 129 -0.18 -10.68 -10.81
CA TYR A 129 -0.19 -9.25 -11.09
C TYR A 129 1.20 -8.77 -11.51
N VAL A 130 1.23 -7.60 -12.14
CA VAL A 130 2.46 -6.89 -12.49
C VAL A 130 2.50 -5.53 -11.80
N GLN A 131 3.69 -5.03 -11.48
CA GLN A 131 3.89 -3.69 -10.94
C GLN A 131 5.24 -3.11 -11.40
N GLU A 132 5.29 -1.79 -11.58
CA GLU A 132 6.55 -1.06 -11.74
C GLU A 132 7.22 -0.87 -10.37
N LEU A 133 8.55 -0.98 -10.33
CA LEU A 133 9.33 -0.86 -9.11
C LEU A 133 9.96 0.53 -8.99
N PRO A 134 9.75 1.24 -7.89
CA PRO A 134 10.37 2.53 -7.67
C PRO A 134 11.89 2.38 -7.46
N LEU A 135 12.63 3.40 -7.91
CA LEU A 135 14.05 3.57 -7.64
C LEU A 135 14.23 4.52 -6.46
N GLU A 136 14.87 4.01 -5.41
CA GLU A 136 15.20 4.77 -4.21
C GLU A 136 16.36 5.74 -4.45
N THR A 137 16.49 6.74 -3.57
CA THR A 137 17.54 7.79 -3.68
C THR A 137 18.96 7.24 -3.60
N ASP A 138 19.15 6.07 -2.99
CA ASP A 138 20.44 5.38 -2.91
C ASP A 138 20.72 4.45 -4.11
N GLY A 139 19.84 4.46 -5.11
CA GLY A 139 19.93 3.63 -6.31
C GLY A 139 19.38 2.21 -6.14
N ALA A 140 18.71 1.90 -5.03
CA ALA A 140 18.04 0.61 -4.84
C ALA A 140 16.72 0.55 -5.60
N LEU A 141 16.51 -0.51 -6.37
CA LEU A 141 15.18 -0.85 -6.86
C LEU A 141 14.42 -1.59 -5.75
N ARG A 142 13.26 -1.07 -5.36
CA ARG A 142 12.52 -1.57 -4.19
C ARG A 142 11.29 -2.36 -4.60
N TYR A 143 11.20 -3.59 -4.12
CA TYR A 143 10.00 -4.42 -4.18
C TYR A 143 9.49 -4.70 -2.78
N VAL A 144 8.18 -4.58 -2.57
CA VAL A 144 7.53 -4.93 -1.31
C VAL A 144 6.45 -5.97 -1.61
N LEU A 145 6.52 -7.12 -0.94
CA LEU A 145 5.39 -8.04 -0.82
C LEU A 145 4.65 -7.66 0.46
N PRO A 146 3.49 -6.99 0.36
CA PRO A 146 2.74 -6.58 1.53
C PRO A 146 2.21 -7.83 2.23
N ALA A 147 2.39 -7.89 3.53
CA ALA A 147 1.88 -8.98 4.33
C ALA A 147 0.36 -8.95 4.45
N ILE A 148 -0.36 -7.97 3.88
CA ILE A 148 -1.82 -7.97 3.78
C ILE A 148 -2.42 -9.16 3.01
N LEU A 149 -1.61 -9.87 2.21
CA LEU A 149 -1.97 -11.19 1.66
C LEU A 149 -2.13 -12.26 2.75
N ASN A 150 -1.59 -12.00 3.94
CA ASN A 150 -1.86 -12.74 5.16
C ASN A 150 -3.16 -12.20 5.76
N PRO A 151 -4.21 -13.04 5.93
CA PRO A 151 -5.41 -12.64 6.66
C PRO A 151 -5.07 -11.95 7.99
N ARG A 152 -4.02 -12.42 8.68
CA ARG A 152 -3.63 -12.01 10.04
C ARG A 152 -2.75 -10.76 10.12
N TYR A 153 -2.23 -10.24 9.01
CA TYR A 153 -1.31 -9.11 9.09
C TYR A 153 -2.05 -7.78 8.91
N GLN A 154 -2.17 -7.07 10.03
CA GLN A 154 -2.19 -5.62 10.05
C GLN A 154 -1.05 -5.17 10.96
N LEU A 155 -0.33 -4.14 10.53
CA LEU A 155 0.44 -3.32 11.44
C LEU A 155 -0.57 -2.63 12.37
N SER A 156 -0.45 -2.97 13.66
CA SER A 156 -1.21 -2.54 14.82
C SER A 156 -2.56 -3.23 15.10
N GLU A 157 -2.70 -3.62 16.36
CA GLU A 157 -3.89 -4.23 16.94
C GLU A 157 -5.07 -3.26 16.95
N GLN A 158 -6.11 -3.58 16.18
CA GLN A 158 -7.51 -3.18 16.35
C GLN A 158 -7.78 -1.77 16.93
N SER A 159 -8.05 -0.78 16.07
CA SER A 159 -9.10 0.20 16.37
C SER A 159 -10.34 -0.11 15.56
N ALA A 160 -11.44 -0.32 16.28
CA ALA A 160 -12.75 -0.12 15.71
C ALA A 160 -12.84 1.36 15.31
N ASN A 161 -12.77 1.64 14.01
CA ASN A 161 -13.31 2.79 13.27
C ASN A 161 -12.49 3.25 12.03
N SER A 162 -11.53 2.46 11.53
CA SER A 162 -11.09 2.64 10.14
C SER A 162 -12.25 2.32 9.19
N CYS A 163 -12.31 3.01 8.04
CA CYS A 163 -13.22 2.68 6.95
C CYS A 163 -13.08 1.22 6.48
N LEU A 164 -11.99 0.55 6.86
CA LEU A 164 -11.84 -0.90 6.86
C LEU A 164 -11.71 -1.39 8.31
N ASN A 165 -12.82 -1.79 8.95
CA ASN A 165 -12.78 -2.45 10.26
C ASN A 165 -12.32 -3.92 10.11
N ILE A 166 -11.10 -4.13 9.64
CA ILE A 166 -10.49 -5.46 9.60
C ILE A 166 -10.16 -5.83 11.05
N LYS A 167 -10.83 -6.82 11.62
CA LYS A 167 -10.43 -7.44 12.89
C LYS A 167 -9.94 -8.84 12.60
N THR A 168 -8.64 -9.04 12.52
CA THR A 168 -8.10 -10.40 12.49
C THR A 168 -7.75 -10.93 13.87
N PRO A 169 -7.81 -12.26 14.08
CA PRO A 169 -7.32 -12.88 15.30
C PRO A 169 -5.82 -12.63 15.41
N ILE A 170 -5.40 -11.90 16.45
CA ILE A 170 -4.00 -11.74 16.83
C ILE A 170 -3.56 -13.08 17.40
N VAL A 171 -2.89 -13.87 16.57
CA VAL A 171 -2.16 -15.05 17.02
C VAL A 171 -0.73 -14.57 17.29
N PRO A 172 -0.15 -14.83 18.48
CA PRO A 172 1.24 -14.51 18.76
C PRO A 172 2.16 -14.98 17.61
N LEU A 173 3.18 -14.21 17.24
CA LEU A 173 4.14 -14.57 16.17
C LEU A 173 4.69 -15.99 16.30
N GLU A 174 4.78 -16.49 17.54
CA GLU A 174 5.25 -17.83 17.88
C GLU A 174 4.32 -18.94 17.35
N ASP A 175 3.04 -18.65 17.14
CA ASP A 175 1.95 -19.59 16.83
C ASP A 175 1.41 -19.50 15.39
N LEU A 176 2.10 -18.80 14.47
CA LEU A 176 1.75 -18.80 13.04
C LEU A 176 1.80 -20.23 12.47
N PRO A 177 0.68 -20.83 12.03
CA PRO A 177 0.61 -22.23 11.63
C PRO A 177 0.98 -22.44 10.14
N TYR A 178 1.53 -21.41 9.48
CA TYR A 178 1.88 -21.44 8.07
C TYR A 178 3.23 -20.79 7.82
N ILE A 179 3.84 -21.20 6.72
CA ILE A 179 5.11 -20.69 6.21
C ILE A 179 4.87 -19.93 4.91
N LEU A 180 5.72 -18.93 4.68
CA LEU A 180 5.85 -18.28 3.38
C LEU A 180 7.08 -18.82 2.67
N ASN A 181 6.85 -19.37 1.49
CA ASN A 181 7.90 -19.68 0.54
C ASN A 181 7.91 -18.59 -0.53
N MET A 182 9.06 -17.97 -0.76
CA MET A 182 9.23 -17.00 -1.85
C MET A 182 10.50 -17.30 -2.60
N VAL A 183 10.41 -17.30 -3.92
CA VAL A 183 11.56 -17.34 -4.83
C VAL A 183 11.46 -16.16 -5.77
N ALA A 184 12.53 -15.37 -5.83
CA ALA A 184 12.67 -14.25 -6.74
C ALA A 184 13.74 -14.55 -7.78
N THR A 185 13.37 -14.48 -9.05
CA THR A 185 14.28 -14.50 -10.19
C THR A 185 14.38 -13.08 -10.74
N ILE A 186 15.59 -12.55 -10.79
CA ILE A 186 15.89 -11.18 -11.20
C ILE A 186 16.68 -11.25 -12.49
N THR A 187 16.25 -10.52 -13.50
CA THR A 187 16.92 -10.37 -14.79
C THR A 187 17.02 -8.90 -15.13
N SER A 188 18.19 -8.43 -15.54
CA SER A 188 18.41 -7.04 -15.91
C SER A 188 19.38 -6.90 -17.08
N GLN A 189 19.35 -5.77 -17.78
CA GLN A 189 20.39 -5.35 -18.72
C GLN A 189 21.71 -5.00 -18.03
N HIS A 190 21.67 -4.74 -16.72
CA HIS A 190 22.81 -4.34 -15.91
C HIS A 190 23.25 -5.48 -14.98
N VAL A 191 24.51 -5.41 -14.53
CA VAL A 191 25.04 -6.36 -13.53
C VAL A 191 24.29 -6.19 -12.23
N ILE A 192 23.76 -7.29 -11.69
CA ILE A 192 23.16 -7.33 -10.35
C ILE A 192 24.31 -7.32 -9.34
N GLU A 193 24.51 -6.21 -8.64
CA GLU A 193 25.61 -6.05 -7.68
C GLU A 193 25.30 -6.78 -6.37
N ARG A 194 24.09 -6.56 -5.83
CA ARG A 194 23.63 -7.15 -4.59
C ARG A 194 22.12 -7.10 -4.47
N VAL A 195 21.58 -8.02 -3.67
CA VAL A 195 20.19 -8.05 -3.26
C VAL A 195 20.14 -8.10 -1.73
N GLN A 196 19.37 -7.19 -1.15
CA GLN A 196 19.14 -7.10 0.29
C GLN A 196 17.67 -7.30 0.60
N SER A 197 17.39 -7.67 1.84
CA SER A 197 16.02 -7.78 2.34
C SER A 197 15.99 -7.49 3.83
N ASN A 198 14.83 -7.04 4.31
CA ASN A 198 14.50 -6.99 5.73
C ASN A 198 14.28 -8.41 6.32
N CYS A 199 14.23 -9.45 5.47
CA CYS A 199 14.10 -10.85 5.83
C CYS A 199 15.37 -11.66 5.52
N CYS A 200 15.52 -12.83 6.14
CA CYS A 200 16.62 -13.75 5.85
C CYS A 200 16.46 -14.37 4.45
N LEU A 201 17.44 -14.13 3.58
CA LEU A 201 17.53 -14.70 2.24
C LEU A 201 18.56 -15.84 2.16
N SER A 202 18.36 -16.74 1.21
CA SER A 202 19.42 -17.61 0.70
C SER A 202 20.55 -16.78 0.07
N PRO A 203 21.77 -17.31 -0.01
CA PRO A 203 22.83 -16.70 -0.83
C PRO A 203 22.35 -16.47 -2.27
N ILE A 204 22.72 -15.33 -2.85
CA ILE A 204 22.42 -15.01 -4.24
C ILE A 204 23.06 -16.03 -5.18
N GLN A 205 22.25 -16.61 -6.07
CA GLN A 205 22.70 -17.54 -7.09
C GLN A 205 22.63 -16.86 -8.45
N TYR A 206 23.78 -16.55 -9.05
CA TYR A 206 23.82 -16.02 -10.40
C TYR A 206 23.54 -17.13 -11.41
N LEU A 207 22.57 -16.91 -12.30
CA LEU A 207 22.14 -17.85 -13.33
C LEU A 207 22.92 -17.69 -14.64
N ALA A 208 23.65 -16.58 -14.79
CA ALA A 208 24.48 -16.26 -15.94
C ALA A 208 25.87 -15.73 -15.50
N ASP A 209 26.90 -15.98 -16.31
CA ASP A 209 28.29 -15.58 -16.01
C ASP A 209 28.47 -14.06 -15.96
N ASP A 210 27.66 -13.33 -16.73
CA ASP A 210 27.64 -11.86 -16.78
C ASP A 210 26.91 -11.23 -15.59
N LYS A 211 26.33 -12.04 -14.70
CA LYS A 211 25.58 -11.61 -13.51
C LYS A 211 24.37 -10.72 -13.82
N THR A 212 23.84 -10.81 -15.03
CA THR A 212 22.59 -10.14 -15.44
C THR A 212 21.35 -10.87 -14.97
N SER A 213 21.49 -12.14 -14.57
CA SER A 213 20.41 -12.97 -14.05
C SER A 213 20.81 -13.60 -12.71
N ALA A 214 19.94 -13.49 -11.72
CA ALA A 214 20.15 -14.04 -10.39
C ALA A 214 18.86 -14.59 -9.78
N GLN A 215 19.00 -15.49 -8.81
CA GLN A 215 17.91 -16.01 -8.01
C GLN A 215 18.23 -15.89 -6.52
N VAL A 216 17.23 -15.49 -5.75
CA VAL A 216 17.23 -15.49 -4.28
C VAL A 216 15.91 -16.10 -3.80
N SER A 217 15.94 -16.74 -2.63
CA SER A 217 14.73 -17.21 -1.97
C SER A 217 14.73 -16.81 -0.50
N LEU A 218 13.57 -16.74 0.11
CA LEU A 218 13.49 -16.70 1.57
C LEU A 218 14.06 -18.00 2.15
N THR A 219 14.65 -17.92 3.34
CA THR A 219 15.11 -19.13 4.05
C THR A 219 13.93 -20.02 4.44
N GLU A 220 14.14 -21.34 4.45
CA GLU A 220 13.10 -22.32 4.79
C GLU A 220 12.48 -22.04 6.18
N GLY A 221 11.16 -22.20 6.28
CA GLY A 221 10.42 -21.96 7.52
C GLY A 221 10.16 -20.49 7.84
N HIS A 222 10.36 -19.58 6.88
CA HIS A 222 10.05 -18.17 7.06
C HIS A 222 8.57 -17.96 7.44
N LYS A 223 8.34 -17.23 8.53
CA LYS A 223 7.01 -16.84 9.00
C LYS A 223 6.65 -15.51 8.36
N PHE A 224 5.46 -15.41 7.78
CA PHE A 224 4.99 -14.16 7.16
C PHE A 224 4.43 -13.20 8.20
N ASP A 225 5.33 -12.68 9.04
CA ASP A 225 5.02 -11.83 10.19
C ASP A 225 5.17 -10.33 9.90
N ARG A 226 5.64 -9.97 8.71
CA ARG A 226 5.88 -8.61 8.23
C ARG A 226 5.93 -8.57 6.70
N ASP A 227 5.86 -7.37 6.15
CA ASP A 227 6.12 -7.14 4.73
C ASP A 227 7.52 -7.64 4.34
N VAL A 228 7.63 -8.35 3.22
CA VAL A 228 8.94 -8.79 2.70
C VAL A 228 9.41 -7.73 1.71
N GLU A 229 10.48 -7.04 2.07
CA GLU A 229 11.10 -6.01 1.23
C GLU A 229 12.35 -6.57 0.56
N LEU A 230 12.51 -6.32 -0.73
CA LEU A 230 13.71 -6.60 -1.51
C LEU A 230 14.28 -5.28 -2.05
N LEU A 231 15.55 -5.03 -1.75
CA LEU A 231 16.32 -3.91 -2.29
C LEU A 231 17.36 -4.47 -3.25
N ILE A 232 17.23 -4.13 -4.53
CA ILE A 232 18.03 -4.70 -5.62
C ILE A 232 18.91 -3.60 -6.19
N TYR A 233 20.21 -3.83 -6.24
CA TYR A 233 21.17 -2.82 -6.72
C TYR A 233 21.74 -3.29 -8.05
N TYR A 234 21.49 -2.51 -9.09
CA TYR A 234 22.08 -2.68 -10.40
C TYR A 234 23.29 -1.77 -10.55
N ASN A 235 24.35 -2.29 -11.17
CA ASN A 235 25.47 -1.46 -11.57
C ASN A 235 25.03 -0.48 -12.67
N GLU A 236 25.39 0.80 -12.54
CA GLU A 236 25.02 1.83 -13.51
C GLU A 236 23.50 1.99 -13.72
N VAL A 237 22.67 1.81 -12.67
CA VAL A 237 21.20 1.94 -12.72
C VAL A 237 20.71 3.28 -13.31
N HIS A 238 21.52 4.33 -13.21
CA HIS A 238 21.22 5.66 -13.73
C HIS A 238 21.50 5.84 -15.23
N SER A 239 22.12 4.84 -15.88
CA SER A 239 22.36 4.87 -17.31
C SER A 239 21.05 4.63 -18.07
N PRO A 240 20.74 5.44 -19.09
CA PRO A 240 19.54 5.23 -19.90
C PRO A 240 19.56 3.83 -20.52
N SER A 241 18.46 3.08 -20.39
CA SER A 241 18.34 1.73 -20.91
C SER A 241 17.05 1.56 -21.71
N VAL A 242 17.05 0.56 -22.61
CA VAL A 242 15.90 0.27 -23.48
C VAL A 242 15.68 -1.23 -23.53
N ALA A 243 14.58 -1.68 -22.95
CA ALA A 243 14.10 -3.05 -23.11
C ALA A 243 13.18 -3.12 -24.34
N VAL A 244 13.37 -4.12 -25.20
CA VAL A 244 12.49 -4.36 -26.37
C VAL A 244 11.94 -5.78 -26.27
N GLU A 245 10.61 -5.88 -26.23
CA GLU A 245 9.90 -7.14 -26.32
C GLU A 245 9.24 -7.27 -27.69
N MET A 246 9.57 -8.34 -28.40
CA MET A 246 8.96 -8.63 -29.69
C MET A 246 7.59 -9.27 -29.46
N GLY A 247 6.59 -8.83 -30.22
CA GLY A 247 5.24 -9.37 -30.11
C GLY A 247 5.15 -10.88 -30.36
N MET A 248 4.13 -11.52 -29.80
CA MET A 248 3.89 -12.95 -29.89
C MET A 248 3.64 -13.37 -31.34
N GLN A 249 4.36 -14.39 -31.80
CA GLN A 249 4.32 -14.86 -33.20
C GLN A 249 2.92 -15.35 -33.64
N ASP A 250 2.13 -15.88 -32.70
CA ASP A 250 0.78 -16.40 -32.96
C ASP A 250 -0.32 -15.34 -32.91
N MET A 251 0.04 -14.07 -32.63
CA MET A 251 -0.90 -12.96 -32.55
C MET A 251 -0.81 -12.06 -33.79
N LYS A 252 -1.89 -11.32 -34.07
CA LYS A 252 -1.91 -10.37 -35.19
C LYS A 252 -0.86 -9.27 -34.94
N PRO A 253 -0.02 -8.89 -35.92
CA PRO A 253 1.04 -7.90 -35.72
C PRO A 253 0.58 -6.54 -35.21
N ASP A 254 -0.65 -6.14 -35.56
CA ASP A 254 -1.24 -4.86 -35.13
C ASP A 254 -2.04 -4.96 -33.81
N SER A 255 -2.09 -6.14 -33.17
CA SER A 255 -2.70 -6.28 -31.85
C SER A 255 -1.70 -5.92 -30.75
N LEU A 256 -2.21 -5.57 -29.57
CA LEU A 256 -1.37 -5.28 -28.40
C LEU A 256 -0.33 -6.38 -28.12
N MET A 257 -0.73 -7.65 -28.27
CA MET A 257 0.12 -8.81 -28.01
C MET A 257 1.04 -9.19 -29.18
N GLY A 258 0.78 -8.69 -30.40
CA GLY A 258 1.57 -9.00 -31.60
C GLY A 258 2.48 -7.85 -32.05
N ALA A 259 2.26 -6.64 -31.56
CA ALA A 259 3.12 -5.49 -31.83
C ALA A 259 4.39 -5.55 -30.96
N PRO A 260 5.57 -5.19 -31.50
CA PRO A 260 6.76 -5.02 -30.68
C PRO A 260 6.57 -3.83 -29.73
N SER A 261 6.98 -4.00 -28.49
CA SER A 261 6.90 -2.99 -27.44
C SER A 261 8.30 -2.64 -26.94
N ALA A 262 8.52 -1.37 -26.58
CA ALA A 262 9.78 -0.92 -26.02
C ALA A 262 9.53 -0.09 -24.75
N MET A 263 10.28 -0.39 -23.70
CA MET A 263 10.32 0.39 -22.47
C MET A 263 11.65 1.13 -22.42
N VAL A 264 11.59 2.44 -22.29
CA VAL A 264 12.77 3.31 -22.18
C VAL A 264 12.84 3.82 -20.75
N SER A 265 13.90 3.44 -20.03
CA SER A 265 14.11 3.83 -18.64
C SER A 265 15.17 4.94 -18.55
N PHE A 266 14.83 6.04 -17.89
CA PHE A 266 15.70 7.21 -17.72
C PHE A 266 15.64 7.72 -16.27
N TYR A 267 16.60 7.28 -15.45
CA TYR A 267 16.71 7.66 -14.04
C TYR A 267 18.03 8.41 -13.79
N PRO A 268 18.15 9.69 -14.19
CA PRO A 268 19.42 10.40 -14.07
C PRO A 268 19.84 10.57 -12.60
N ASP A 269 21.12 10.33 -12.31
CA ASP A 269 21.73 10.75 -11.06
C ASP A 269 21.85 12.29 -11.09
N ILE A 270 20.95 12.95 -10.37
CA ILE A 270 20.97 14.40 -10.22
C ILE A 270 21.66 14.67 -8.89
N PRO A 271 22.91 15.20 -8.90
CA PRO A 271 23.59 15.54 -7.65
C PRO A 271 22.70 16.48 -6.85
N GLU A 272 22.58 16.23 -5.55
CA GLU A 272 21.97 17.18 -4.63
C GLU A 272 22.76 18.50 -4.69
N VAL A 273 22.32 19.41 -5.56
CA VAL A 273 22.77 20.80 -5.53
C VAL A 273 22.33 21.30 -4.16
N GLU A 274 23.30 21.57 -3.27
CA GLU A 274 23.10 22.14 -1.92
C GLU A 274 21.78 22.88 -1.88
N ALA A 275 20.74 22.23 -1.33
CA ALA A 275 19.36 22.70 -1.45
C ALA A 275 19.38 24.20 -1.16
N SER A 276 19.19 25.01 -2.21
CA SER A 276 19.32 26.46 -2.11
C SER A 276 18.35 26.88 -1.01
N LYS A 277 18.87 27.15 0.21
CA LYS A 277 18.12 27.32 1.48
C LYS A 277 16.65 27.01 1.30
N ALA A 278 16.21 25.77 1.56
CA ALA A 278 14.82 25.34 1.34
C ALA A 278 13.82 26.30 2.02
N CYS A 279 13.47 27.36 1.31
CA CYS A 279 12.46 28.33 1.66
C CYS A 279 11.17 27.67 1.18
N GLY A 280 10.39 27.16 2.13
CA GLY A 280 9.10 26.52 1.86
C GLY A 280 8.04 27.05 2.82
N GLU A 281 6.78 26.76 2.51
CA GLU A 281 5.66 26.95 3.41
C GLU A 281 5.24 25.56 3.92
N PHE A 282 5.43 25.26 5.21
CA PHE A 282 5.18 23.95 5.80
C PHE A 282 3.87 23.97 6.60
N VAL A 283 2.84 23.29 6.12
CA VAL A 283 1.53 23.24 6.78
C VAL A 283 1.28 21.84 7.33
N PHE A 284 1.04 21.74 8.63
CA PHE A 284 0.79 20.49 9.33
C PHE A 284 -0.70 20.34 9.65
N LEU A 285 -1.38 19.32 9.10
CA LEU A 285 -2.73 18.92 9.48
C LEU A 285 -2.65 17.83 10.53
N MET A 286 -3.12 18.14 11.72
CA MET A 286 -3.18 17.27 12.87
C MET A 286 -4.60 16.78 13.09
N ASP A 287 -4.80 15.47 12.96
CA ASP A 287 -6.07 14.84 13.33
C ASP A 287 -6.26 14.90 14.85
N ARG A 288 -7.45 15.34 15.25
CA ARG A 288 -7.93 15.44 16.62
C ARG A 288 -9.32 14.79 16.75
N SER A 289 -9.63 13.87 15.85
CA SER A 289 -10.79 13.00 15.94
C SER A 289 -10.77 12.19 17.24
N GLY A 290 -11.93 11.68 17.67
CA GLY A 290 -12.02 10.84 18.86
C GLY A 290 -11.12 9.60 18.80
N SER A 291 -10.82 9.14 17.58
CA SER A 291 -9.93 8.01 17.28
C SER A 291 -8.50 8.25 17.80
N MET A 292 -8.01 9.48 17.65
CA MET A 292 -6.69 9.91 18.12
C MET A 292 -6.59 9.92 19.66
N GLY A 293 -7.72 9.87 20.37
CA GLY A 293 -7.79 9.75 21.82
C GLY A 293 -7.61 8.31 22.33
N MET A 294 -7.43 7.35 21.43
CA MET A 294 -7.19 5.95 21.78
C MET A 294 -5.70 5.68 22.03
N HIS A 295 -5.44 4.64 22.81
CA HIS A 295 -4.10 4.14 23.08
C HIS A 295 -3.50 3.48 21.83
N MET A 296 -2.18 3.56 21.66
CA MET A 296 -1.47 2.97 20.52
C MET A 296 -1.65 1.45 20.45
N ASN A 297 -1.70 0.77 21.61
CA ASN A 297 -1.83 -0.68 21.75
C ASN A 297 -2.90 -1.05 22.81
N SER A 298 -3.36 -2.31 22.81
CA SER A 298 -4.33 -2.85 23.79
C SER A 298 -3.80 -2.98 25.22
N GLN A 299 -2.51 -2.68 25.45
CA GLN A 299 -1.90 -2.66 26.77
C GLN A 299 -2.23 -1.35 27.51
N MET A 300 -2.64 -1.49 28.77
CA MET A 300 -3.14 -0.44 29.65
C MET A 300 -2.12 0.71 29.94
N ASP A 301 -0.85 0.52 29.56
CA ASP A 301 0.26 1.47 29.74
C ASP A 301 0.80 2.09 28.41
N SER A 302 0.16 1.85 27.26
CA SER A 302 0.65 2.39 25.98
C SER A 302 0.30 3.88 25.80
N GLN A 303 1.13 4.63 25.06
CA GLN A 303 0.94 6.06 24.80
C GLN A 303 -0.32 6.32 23.94
N LEU A 304 -0.99 7.46 24.12
CA LEU A 304 -2.12 7.83 23.26
C LEU A 304 -1.64 8.17 21.83
N ARG A 305 -2.47 7.89 20.80
CA ARG A 305 -2.15 8.23 19.40
C ARG A 305 -1.86 9.72 19.23
N ILE A 306 -2.67 10.56 19.85
CA ILE A 306 -2.48 12.02 19.86
C ILE A 306 -1.14 12.43 20.52
N GLU A 307 -0.67 11.71 21.51
CA GLU A 307 0.60 12.02 22.19
C GLU A 307 1.80 11.70 21.31
N ALA A 308 1.83 10.53 20.66
CA ALA A 308 2.88 10.20 19.69
C ALA A 308 2.88 11.21 18.51
N ALA A 309 1.69 11.60 18.06
CA ALA A 309 1.54 12.59 17.01
C ALA A 309 2.05 13.98 17.42
N LYS A 310 1.82 14.39 18.67
CA LYS A 310 2.40 15.62 19.24
C LYS A 310 3.93 15.54 19.28
N GLU A 311 4.51 14.41 19.69
CA GLU A 311 5.97 14.26 19.78
C GLU A 311 6.66 14.38 18.42
N THR A 312 6.10 13.73 17.40
CA THR A 312 6.61 13.83 16.03
C THR A 312 6.41 15.22 15.44
N LEU A 313 5.26 15.86 15.65
CA LEU A 313 5.05 17.25 15.24
C LEU A 313 6.10 18.17 15.89
N LEU A 314 6.40 17.98 17.18
CA LEU A 314 7.44 18.74 17.87
C LEU A 314 8.85 18.48 17.29
N LEU A 315 9.14 17.25 16.87
CA LEU A 315 10.41 16.91 16.21
C LEU A 315 10.54 17.61 14.85
N LEU A 316 9.46 17.59 14.06
CA LEU A 316 9.41 18.21 12.73
C LEU A 316 9.50 19.72 12.82
N LEU A 317 8.77 20.35 13.75
CA LEU A 317 8.85 21.79 13.99
C LEU A 317 10.27 22.24 14.34
N LYS A 318 11.01 21.45 15.16
CA LYS A 318 12.42 21.74 15.49
C LYS A 318 13.38 21.54 14.33
N SER A 319 12.97 20.77 13.32
CA SER A 319 13.78 20.43 12.15
C SER A 319 13.48 21.33 10.94
N LEU A 320 12.55 22.29 11.08
CA LEU A 320 12.20 23.21 10.00
C LEU A 320 13.38 24.08 9.56
N PRO A 321 13.55 24.32 8.25
CA PRO A 321 14.65 25.12 7.74
C PRO A 321 14.50 26.60 8.11
N MET A 322 15.62 27.28 8.37
CA MET A 322 15.62 28.70 8.70
C MET A 322 15.11 29.55 7.52
N GLY A 323 14.14 30.42 7.80
CA GLY A 323 13.56 31.32 6.79
C GLY A 323 12.32 30.75 6.08
N CYS A 324 11.82 29.57 6.47
CA CYS A 324 10.54 29.06 6.00
C CYS A 324 9.33 29.75 6.64
N TYR A 325 8.15 29.46 6.12
CA TYR A 325 6.87 29.76 6.73
C TYR A 325 6.23 28.46 7.20
N PHE A 326 5.38 28.50 8.23
CA PHE A 326 4.66 27.34 8.69
C PHE A 326 3.29 27.68 9.29
N ASN A 327 2.41 26.67 9.33
CA ASN A 327 1.15 26.73 10.06
C ASN A 327 0.73 25.34 10.52
N ILE A 328 -0.16 25.26 11.51
CA ILE A 328 -0.67 24.01 12.05
C ILE A 328 -2.21 24.10 12.07
N TYR A 329 -2.86 23.07 11.55
CA TYR A 329 -4.32 22.93 11.50
C TYR A 329 -4.69 21.71 12.33
N GLY A 330 -5.49 21.87 13.38
CA GLY A 330 -6.15 20.75 14.03
C GLY A 330 -7.47 20.46 13.32
N PHE A 331 -7.78 19.22 12.97
CA PHE A 331 -9.04 18.87 12.31
C PHE A 331 -9.77 17.71 13.00
N GLY A 332 -11.09 17.73 12.85
CA GLY A 332 -12.01 16.67 13.26
C GLY A 332 -13.36 16.88 12.56
N SER A 333 -14.49 16.95 13.26
CA SER A 333 -15.78 17.42 12.68
C SER A 333 -15.72 18.89 12.20
N PHE A 334 -14.80 19.67 12.77
CA PHE A 334 -14.47 21.03 12.38
C PHE A 334 -12.94 21.21 12.46
N TYR A 335 -12.41 22.29 11.90
CA TYR A 335 -10.98 22.56 11.93
C TYR A 335 -10.67 23.85 12.69
N GLN A 336 -9.46 23.90 13.25
CA GLN A 336 -8.91 25.04 13.97
C GLN A 336 -7.51 25.34 13.45
N LYS A 337 -7.22 26.62 13.19
CA LYS A 337 -5.89 27.06 12.81
C LYS A 337 -5.10 27.48 14.03
N PHE A 338 -3.79 27.22 14.03
CA PHE A 338 -2.89 27.81 14.99
C PHE A 338 -2.68 29.28 14.64
N PHE A 339 -2.36 29.58 13.40
CA PHE A 339 -2.23 30.96 12.94
C PHE A 339 -3.29 31.24 11.87
N PRO A 340 -3.88 32.46 11.83
CA PRO A 340 -4.85 32.82 10.78
C PRO A 340 -4.29 32.61 9.36
N GLU A 341 -2.99 32.89 9.19
CA GLU A 341 -2.19 32.70 7.99
C GLU A 341 -0.83 32.10 8.37
N SER A 342 -0.11 31.50 7.42
CA SER A 342 1.21 30.92 7.66
C SER A 342 2.21 31.99 8.11
N VAL A 343 2.92 31.72 9.21
CA VAL A 343 3.84 32.65 9.85
C VAL A 343 5.29 32.26 9.58
N LYS A 344 6.19 33.23 9.59
CA LYS A 344 7.62 32.97 9.41
C LYS A 344 8.16 32.17 10.59
N TYR A 345 9.00 31.17 10.33
CA TYR A 345 9.65 30.39 11.37
C TYR A 345 10.67 31.25 12.13
N THR A 346 10.30 31.65 13.36
CA THR A 346 11.11 32.41 14.32
C THR A 346 11.04 31.77 15.70
N GLN A 347 11.96 32.14 16.60
CA GLN A 347 11.97 31.62 17.98
C GLN A 347 10.63 31.88 18.69
N GLU A 348 10.06 33.09 18.54
CA GLU A 348 8.80 33.47 19.18
C GLU A 348 7.61 32.65 18.66
N THR A 349 7.43 32.58 17.34
CA THR A 349 6.37 31.78 16.72
C THR A 349 6.51 30.29 17.01
N MET A 350 7.75 29.81 17.13
CA MET A 350 8.05 28.42 17.46
C MET A 350 7.71 28.10 18.92
N GLU A 351 8.04 28.99 19.86
CA GLU A 351 7.65 28.84 21.27
C GLU A 351 6.13 28.88 21.45
N GLU A 352 5.44 29.76 20.73
CA GLU A 352 3.97 29.80 20.72
C GLU A 352 3.37 28.51 20.17
N ALA A 353 3.86 28.03 19.01
CA ALA A 353 3.41 26.78 18.42
C ALA A 353 3.66 25.59 19.35
N MET A 354 4.86 25.46 19.94
CA MET A 354 5.20 24.39 20.88
C MET A 354 4.28 24.39 22.11
N LYS A 355 3.93 25.57 22.65
CA LYS A 355 3.01 25.66 23.78
C LYS A 355 1.63 25.12 23.40
N ARG A 356 1.09 25.56 22.25
CA ARG A 356 -0.22 25.12 21.78
C ARG A 356 -0.25 23.65 21.37
N VAL A 357 0.84 23.12 20.81
CA VAL A 357 0.96 21.69 20.48
C VAL A 357 0.88 20.85 21.76
N LYS A 358 1.50 21.28 22.85
CA LYS A 358 1.40 20.58 24.14
C LYS A 358 -0.02 20.51 24.68
N ASP A 359 -0.84 21.50 24.39
CA ASP A 359 -2.24 21.59 24.81
C ASP A 359 -3.22 20.88 23.84
N LEU A 360 -2.72 20.21 22.78
CA LEU A 360 -3.57 19.46 21.85
C LEU A 360 -4.16 18.22 22.50
N GLU A 361 -5.47 18.02 22.28
CA GLU A 361 -6.26 16.86 22.69
C GLU A 361 -7.12 16.36 21.51
N ALA A 362 -7.59 15.12 21.60
CA ALA A 362 -8.45 14.47 20.62
C ALA A 362 -9.94 14.82 20.87
N ASP A 363 -10.29 16.10 20.71
CA ASP A 363 -11.56 16.69 21.15
C ASP A 363 -12.41 17.27 20.00
N LEU A 364 -12.02 17.05 18.73
CA LEU A 364 -12.68 17.66 17.58
C LEU A 364 -13.77 16.79 16.93
N GLY A 365 -14.01 15.56 17.42
CA GLY A 365 -15.13 14.73 17.00
C GLY A 365 -14.79 13.75 15.86
N GLY A 366 -15.45 13.86 14.71
CA GLY A 366 -15.23 13.02 13.53
C GLY A 366 -13.95 13.35 12.77
N THR A 367 -13.82 12.94 11.51
CA THR A 367 -12.55 13.00 10.73
C THR A 367 -12.75 13.67 9.37
N GLU A 368 -13.16 14.95 9.36
CA GLU A 368 -13.52 15.70 8.14
C GLU A 368 -12.33 16.50 7.57
N ILE A 369 -11.42 15.83 6.86
CA ILE A 369 -10.19 16.43 6.33
C ILE A 369 -10.40 17.34 5.09
N LEU A 370 -11.49 17.16 4.34
CA LEU A 370 -11.72 17.90 3.09
C LEU A 370 -11.83 19.42 3.32
N ARG A 371 -12.46 19.84 4.42
CA ARG A 371 -12.68 21.26 4.74
C ARG A 371 -11.38 22.02 4.99
N PRO A 372 -10.47 21.58 5.88
CA PRO A 372 -9.18 22.24 6.05
C PRO A 372 -8.33 22.21 4.78
N LEU A 373 -8.37 21.12 3.98
CA LEU A 373 -7.67 21.08 2.69
C LEU A 373 -8.14 22.17 1.72
N CYS A 374 -9.46 22.32 1.52
CA CYS A 374 -10.00 23.37 0.67
C CYS A 374 -9.64 24.79 1.17
N ASP A 375 -9.55 24.99 2.48
CA ASP A 375 -9.16 26.28 3.07
C ASP A 375 -7.68 26.59 2.81
N ILE A 376 -6.80 25.59 2.95
CA ILE A 376 -5.36 25.71 2.67
C ILE A 376 -5.12 26.01 1.18
N TYR A 377 -5.79 25.32 0.26
CA TYR A 377 -5.62 25.56 -1.18
C TYR A 377 -6.21 26.90 -1.65
N LYS A 378 -7.15 27.48 -0.90
CA LYS A 378 -7.69 28.83 -1.15
C LYS A 378 -6.77 29.94 -0.64
N ALA A 379 -5.88 29.64 0.31
CA ALA A 379 -4.95 30.63 0.84
C ALA A 379 -3.97 31.13 -0.26
N PRO A 380 -3.54 32.40 -0.21
CA PRO A 380 -2.61 32.94 -1.18
C PRO A 380 -1.23 32.30 -1.01
N SER A 381 -0.65 31.81 -2.11
CA SER A 381 0.69 31.21 -2.09
C SER A 381 1.77 32.25 -1.76
N ILE A 382 2.72 31.87 -0.91
CA ILE A 382 3.86 32.73 -0.55
C ILE A 382 4.92 32.63 -1.66
N LEU A 383 5.25 33.77 -2.28
CA LEU A 383 6.19 33.80 -3.40
C LEU A 383 7.56 33.23 -2.99
N GLY A 384 8.08 32.30 -3.79
CA GLY A 384 9.38 31.65 -3.56
C GLY A 384 9.36 30.61 -2.43
N HIS A 385 8.19 30.27 -1.88
CA HIS A 385 8.02 29.28 -0.82
C HIS A 385 6.97 28.25 -1.26
N PRO A 386 7.35 27.15 -1.93
CA PRO A 386 6.41 26.10 -2.28
C PRO A 386 5.73 25.53 -1.02
N LEU A 387 4.42 25.30 -1.11
CA LEU A 387 3.61 24.70 -0.06
C LEU A 387 3.97 23.21 0.08
N GLN A 388 4.28 22.80 1.30
CA GLN A 388 4.51 21.43 1.72
C GLN A 388 3.48 21.07 2.77
N LEU A 389 2.63 20.10 2.47
CA LEU A 389 1.53 19.70 3.33
C LEU A 389 1.87 18.39 4.03
N PHE A 390 1.76 18.36 5.36
CA PHE A 390 2.01 17.19 6.19
C PHE A 390 0.73 16.79 6.93
N VAL A 391 0.23 15.59 6.70
CA VAL A 391 -0.97 15.09 7.37
C VAL A 391 -0.59 14.05 8.41
N PHE A 392 -1.13 14.22 9.63
CA PHE A 392 -1.06 13.27 10.73
C PHE A 392 -2.46 12.78 11.03
N THR A 393 -2.71 11.50 10.80
CA THR A 393 -3.99 10.85 11.07
C THR A 393 -3.74 9.39 11.43
N ASP A 394 -4.74 8.74 12.01
CA ASP A 394 -4.78 7.29 12.20
C ASP A 394 -5.54 6.54 11.10
N GLY A 395 -5.92 7.23 10.01
CA GLY A 395 -6.40 6.62 8.77
C GLY A 395 -7.92 6.47 8.68
N GLU A 396 -8.69 7.03 9.61
CA GLU A 396 -10.15 6.94 9.63
C GLU A 396 -10.85 8.04 8.79
N VAL A 397 -10.49 8.19 7.51
CA VAL A 397 -11.10 9.20 6.61
C VAL A 397 -12.25 8.58 5.81
N SER A 398 -13.46 9.15 5.93
CA SER A 398 -14.69 8.59 5.36
C SER A 398 -14.98 8.94 3.90
N ASP A 399 -14.40 10.02 3.36
CA ASP A 399 -14.61 10.49 1.97
C ASP A 399 -13.26 10.59 1.24
N THR A 400 -12.61 9.43 1.05
CA THR A 400 -11.31 9.31 0.40
C THR A 400 -11.33 9.83 -1.04
N PHE A 401 -12.39 9.52 -1.81
CA PHE A 401 -12.51 9.91 -3.20
C PHE A 401 -12.50 11.44 -3.40
N SER A 402 -13.30 12.18 -2.62
CA SER A 402 -13.34 13.64 -2.76
C SER A 402 -12.05 14.30 -2.29
N VAL A 403 -11.40 13.73 -1.27
CA VAL A 403 -10.09 14.20 -0.76
C VAL A 403 -9.01 14.00 -1.82
N ILE A 404 -8.88 12.80 -2.37
CA ILE A 404 -7.91 12.48 -3.44
C ILE A 404 -8.15 13.39 -4.65
N LYS A 405 -9.42 13.61 -5.03
CA LYS A 405 -9.76 14.51 -6.13
C LYS A 405 -9.32 15.95 -5.86
N GLU A 406 -9.55 16.47 -4.65
CA GLU A 406 -9.16 17.83 -4.29
C GLU A 406 -7.64 18.01 -4.27
N VAL A 407 -6.90 17.02 -3.76
CA VAL A 407 -5.43 16.99 -3.81
C VAL A 407 -4.94 16.95 -5.25
N LYS A 408 -5.50 16.07 -6.10
CA LYS A 408 -5.17 15.96 -7.53
C LYS A 408 -5.44 17.26 -8.30
N LEU A 409 -6.54 17.96 -8.02
CA LEU A 409 -6.87 19.25 -8.63
C LEU A 409 -5.84 20.34 -8.30
N ASN A 410 -5.20 20.27 -7.13
CA ASN A 410 -4.27 21.27 -6.62
C ASN A 410 -2.80 20.83 -6.67
N SER A 411 -2.47 19.71 -7.32
CA SER A 411 -1.11 19.12 -7.38
C SER A 411 -0.03 20.07 -7.89
N LYS A 412 -0.39 21.02 -8.77
CA LYS A 412 0.55 22.04 -9.28
C LYS A 412 0.93 23.12 -8.26
N ARG A 413 0.26 23.18 -7.10
CA ARG A 413 0.44 24.22 -6.07
C ARG A 413 1.20 23.75 -4.83
N HIS A 414 1.45 22.45 -4.67
CA HIS A 414 2.06 21.92 -3.45
C HIS A 414 2.93 20.69 -3.70
N ARG A 415 3.75 20.31 -2.72
CA ARG A 415 4.30 18.95 -2.55
C ARG A 415 3.64 18.34 -1.32
N TYR A 416 3.11 17.13 -1.43
CA TYR A 416 2.39 16.46 -0.35
C TYR A 416 3.30 15.42 0.31
N GLY A 417 3.32 15.37 1.64
CA GLY A 417 3.98 14.32 2.42
C GLY A 417 3.03 13.84 3.52
N GLU A 418 2.87 12.53 3.68
CA GLU A 418 1.98 11.98 4.70
C GLU A 418 2.80 11.25 5.77
N TYR A 419 2.43 11.45 7.04
CA TYR A 419 3.01 10.74 8.18
C TYR A 419 1.88 10.12 9.00
N GLY A 420 1.48 8.90 8.63
CA GLY A 420 0.59 8.08 9.44
C GLY A 420 1.32 7.52 10.67
N PHE A 421 0.68 7.59 11.84
CA PHE A 421 1.19 6.91 13.05
C PHE A 421 0.88 5.42 13.09
N TYR A 422 0.19 4.94 12.06
CA TYR A 422 0.03 3.54 11.74
C TYR A 422 0.64 3.30 10.37
N CYS A 423 1.51 2.30 10.31
CA CYS A 423 2.11 1.83 9.09
C CYS A 423 1.01 1.15 8.26
N SER A 424 0.35 1.91 7.42
CA SER A 424 -0.34 1.44 6.22
C SER A 424 -0.09 2.48 5.14
N ALA A 425 0.29 1.98 3.97
CA ALA A 425 0.74 2.73 2.82
C ALA A 425 -0.16 3.93 2.51
N TRP A 426 0.33 5.13 2.80
CA TRP A 426 0.01 6.33 2.04
C TRP A 426 1.32 7.03 1.75
N THR A 427 2.03 6.52 0.75
CA THR A 427 3.00 7.32 0.03
C THR A 427 2.29 7.87 -1.20
N LEU A 428 1.59 8.98 -1.03
CA LEU A 428 1.22 9.88 -2.14
C LEU A 428 2.46 10.61 -2.71
N SER A 429 3.66 10.07 -2.48
CA SER A 429 4.93 10.59 -2.97
C SER A 429 5.14 10.34 -4.47
N SER A 430 4.24 9.60 -5.13
CA SER A 430 4.40 9.23 -6.54
C SER A 430 3.55 10.04 -7.52
N ILE A 431 2.92 11.15 -7.10
CA ILE A 431 2.22 12.08 -8.01
C ILE A 431 2.86 13.46 -7.97
N THR A 432 4.13 13.55 -8.36
CA THR A 432 4.72 14.75 -8.98
C THR A 432 5.65 14.39 -10.11
#